data_AF-A0A9D1SYP0-F1
#
_entry.id   AF-A0A9D1SYP0-F1
#
_cell.length_a   1.000
_cell.length_b   1.000
_cell.length_c   1.000
_cell.angle_alpha   90.00
_cell.angle_beta   90.00
_cell.angle_gamma   90.00
#
_symmetry.space_group_name_H-M   'P 1'
#
loop_
_entity.id
_entity.type
_entity.pdbx_description
1 polymer ?
#
loop_
_entity_poly.entity_id
_entity_poly.type
_entity_poly.pdbx_seq_one_letter_code
_entity_poly.pdbx_strand_id
1 'polypeptide(L)'
;MYTVKQIKDTFLNYFEKNGHKIIDGASIVPENDPTLLFINAGMAPMKKVFTGEQEPQAKRMCNVQNCIRTIDIDSIGDRHHLSSFYMLGSWSIGDYFKEGAIHYAFELLTKGFNIPKEKLYVTVFSGDEKRGIPADNESIEHWKKNGIPESHIIRCGFEDNFWRIGGDHDAGPCGPCTEMFYDTGAEHGANYEETGIFDDKNRYIEIWNAGVFMEYYQDENGNYTKLKMKSVDTGSGLERMIMTLNGLESAYDTEVFLPIIEYLQNNSKNPVLESLRIIADHVRTSIFILNAGVEPSNVKRGYVLRRLIRRAIRHMRTIGLEDSKIPELLMLTMDNMKKIDLEPKWNYSKNEIVDKFMAEFAKFSKSLEQGVKAFNDYVKDENNIKGGKLDSKIAFKLFDTFGFPLEITKELASEKGLTVDEKEFNELFEKHREISKTEGTFKSGLADHSEETIKLHTATHLLQAGLRHVLGNHVYQRGSNITPERLRFDFNFERKMTPEEVKEVENFVNKAISDAIPVVREEMSLEDAKKTGAIGLFTDKYGDRVSVYTIGNISKELCSGPHVNNTSELKHFRILKEESSSSGVRRIKAVVEN
;
A
#
# COMPACT_ATOMS: atom_id res chain seq x y z
N MET A 1 -30.62 -15.73 8.75
CA MET A 1 -29.40 -14.93 8.60
C MET A 1 -28.75 -15.34 7.29
N TYR A 2 -28.49 -14.41 6.39
CA TYR A 2 -27.74 -14.64 5.16
C TYR A 2 -26.26 -14.83 5.48
N THR A 3 -25.70 -15.94 5.03
CA THR A 3 -24.26 -16.22 5.14
C THR A 3 -23.50 -15.74 3.91
N VAL A 4 -22.18 -15.58 4.02
CA VAL A 4 -21.24 -15.34 2.93
C VAL A 4 -21.52 -16.29 1.77
N LYS A 5 -21.56 -17.61 2.07
CA LYS A 5 -21.76 -18.64 1.06
C LYS A 5 -23.10 -18.48 0.35
N GLN A 6 -24.17 -18.23 1.11
CA GLN A 6 -25.51 -18.03 0.52
C GLN A 6 -25.54 -16.81 -0.41
N ILE A 7 -24.90 -15.70 -0.03
CA ILE A 7 -24.88 -14.49 -0.87
C ILE A 7 -24.07 -14.72 -2.15
N LYS A 8 -22.87 -15.30 -2.05
CA LYS A 8 -22.03 -15.66 -3.20
C LYS A 8 -22.79 -16.61 -4.15
N ASP A 9 -23.36 -17.69 -3.63
CA ASP A 9 -24.08 -18.67 -4.43
C ASP A 9 -25.31 -18.04 -5.10
N THR A 10 -26.08 -17.23 -4.36
CA THR A 10 -27.27 -16.55 -4.91
C THR A 10 -26.88 -15.62 -6.05
N PHE A 11 -25.82 -14.83 -5.86
CA PHE A 11 -25.29 -13.93 -6.89
C PHE A 11 -24.81 -14.69 -8.14
N LEU A 12 -23.91 -15.66 -7.96
CA LEU A 12 -23.31 -16.39 -9.07
C LEU A 12 -24.35 -17.20 -9.85
N ASN A 13 -25.22 -17.93 -9.16
CA ASN A 13 -26.28 -18.71 -9.80
C ASN A 13 -27.29 -17.83 -10.55
N TYR A 14 -27.59 -16.64 -10.01
CA TYR A 14 -28.50 -15.69 -10.67
C TYR A 14 -27.93 -15.22 -12.01
N PHE A 15 -26.67 -14.81 -12.03
CA PHE A 15 -26.02 -14.34 -13.26
C PHE A 15 -25.74 -15.48 -14.23
N GLU A 16 -25.32 -16.65 -13.76
CA GLU A 16 -25.14 -17.84 -14.62
C GLU A 16 -26.45 -18.22 -15.32
N LYS A 17 -27.56 -18.27 -14.58
CA LYS A 17 -28.90 -18.52 -15.15
C LYS A 17 -29.31 -17.48 -16.20
N ASN A 18 -28.77 -16.26 -16.12
CA ASN A 18 -29.00 -15.17 -17.06
C ASN A 18 -27.94 -15.08 -18.19
N GLY A 19 -27.13 -16.14 -18.34
CA GLY A 19 -26.20 -16.30 -19.46
C GLY A 19 -24.83 -15.67 -19.24
N HIS A 20 -24.49 -15.29 -18.00
CA HIS A 20 -23.15 -14.86 -17.65
C HIS A 20 -22.23 -16.05 -17.44
N LYS A 21 -21.00 -15.95 -17.95
CA LYS A 21 -19.95 -16.91 -17.63
C LYS A 21 -19.34 -16.57 -16.27
N ILE A 22 -19.33 -17.53 -15.35
CA ILE A 22 -18.54 -17.40 -14.12
C ILE A 22 -17.06 -17.47 -14.49
N ILE A 23 -16.30 -16.44 -14.11
CA ILE A 23 -14.84 -16.37 -14.32
C ILE A 23 -14.12 -16.34 -12.97
N ASP A 24 -12.85 -16.73 -12.95
CA ASP A 24 -12.03 -16.68 -11.74
C ASP A 24 -11.75 -15.25 -11.29
N GLY A 25 -11.59 -15.06 -9.98
CA GLY A 25 -11.04 -13.84 -9.41
C GLY A 25 -9.53 -13.74 -9.67
N ALA A 26 -9.03 -12.52 -9.84
CA ALA A 26 -7.61 -12.24 -9.99
C ALA A 26 -6.90 -12.10 -8.63
N SER A 27 -5.57 -12.16 -8.65
CA SER A 27 -4.73 -11.81 -7.51
C SER A 27 -4.99 -10.37 -7.05
N ILE A 28 -4.92 -10.12 -5.74
CA ILE A 28 -4.99 -8.75 -5.19
C ILE A 28 -3.81 -7.88 -5.66
N VAL A 29 -2.72 -8.48 -6.11
CA VAL A 29 -1.59 -7.79 -6.75
C VAL A 29 -1.82 -7.82 -8.27
N PRO A 30 -1.99 -6.65 -8.91
CA PRO A 30 -2.22 -6.58 -10.35
C PRO A 30 -1.06 -7.18 -11.15
N GLU A 31 -1.40 -7.98 -12.16
CA GLU A 31 -0.45 -8.49 -13.15
C GLU A 31 -0.31 -7.48 -14.28
N ASN A 32 0.90 -6.94 -14.49
CA ASN A 32 1.20 -6.03 -15.60
C ASN A 32 0.45 -4.69 -15.61
N ASP A 33 -0.04 -4.23 -14.46
CA ASP A 33 -0.58 -2.88 -14.29
C ASP A 33 0.30 -2.06 -13.32
N PRO A 34 1.09 -1.09 -13.83
CA PRO A 34 1.94 -0.25 -12.98
C PRO A 34 1.17 0.89 -12.29
N THR A 35 -0.09 1.17 -12.67
CA THR A 35 -0.87 2.28 -12.12
C THR A 35 -1.58 1.91 -10.82
N LEU A 36 -1.75 0.62 -10.54
CA LEU A 36 -2.43 0.11 -9.35
C LEU A 36 -1.47 -0.58 -8.36
N LEU A 37 -1.55 -0.17 -7.09
CA LEU A 37 -0.89 -0.90 -6.00
C LEU A 37 -1.61 -2.22 -5.70
N PHE A 38 -2.92 -2.21 -5.63
CA PHE A 38 -3.74 -3.40 -5.44
C PHE A 38 -4.96 -3.36 -6.35
N ILE A 39 -5.53 -4.52 -6.66
CA ILE A 39 -6.85 -4.60 -7.29
C ILE A 39 -7.87 -4.00 -6.32
N ASN A 40 -8.53 -2.92 -6.74
CA ASN A 40 -9.44 -2.11 -5.92
C ASN A 40 -10.92 -2.25 -6.34
N ALA A 41 -11.18 -2.88 -7.48
CA ALA A 41 -12.50 -3.13 -8.05
C ALA A 41 -12.50 -4.42 -8.89
N GLY A 42 -13.68 -5.02 -9.05
CA GLY A 42 -13.86 -6.24 -9.85
C GLY A 42 -13.48 -6.06 -11.32
N MET A 43 -13.70 -4.87 -11.88
CA MET A 43 -13.31 -4.56 -13.26
C MET A 43 -11.80 -4.40 -13.45
N ALA A 44 -11.02 -4.08 -12.40
CA ALA A 44 -9.60 -3.71 -12.53
C ALA A 44 -8.76 -4.74 -13.31
N PRO A 45 -8.89 -6.07 -13.07
CA PRO A 45 -8.22 -7.10 -13.87
C PRO A 45 -8.66 -7.14 -15.34
N MET A 46 -9.83 -6.58 -15.65
CA MET A 46 -10.49 -6.61 -16.94
C MET A 46 -10.37 -5.29 -17.70
N LYS A 47 -9.56 -4.33 -17.22
CA LYS A 47 -9.36 -3.02 -17.84
C LYS A 47 -9.17 -3.07 -19.36
N LYS A 48 -8.33 -4.00 -19.83
CA LYS A 48 -8.01 -4.19 -21.27
C LYS A 48 -9.18 -4.72 -22.10
N VAL A 49 -10.14 -5.40 -21.46
CA VAL A 49 -11.36 -5.85 -22.12
C VAL A 49 -12.26 -4.66 -22.43
N PHE A 50 -12.37 -3.71 -21.49
CA PHE A 50 -13.17 -2.50 -21.67
C PHE A 50 -12.57 -1.54 -22.71
N THR A 51 -11.24 -1.52 -22.87
CA THR A 51 -10.57 -0.73 -23.92
C THR A 51 -10.55 -1.44 -25.29
N GLY A 52 -10.91 -2.73 -25.34
CA GLY A 52 -10.84 -3.55 -26.56
C GLY A 52 -9.43 -4.02 -26.93
N GLU A 53 -8.45 -3.81 -26.06
CA GLU A 53 -7.07 -4.33 -26.21
C GLU A 53 -7.00 -5.85 -26.01
N GLN A 54 -7.98 -6.44 -25.32
CA GLN A 54 -8.08 -7.86 -25.05
C GLN A 54 -9.50 -8.37 -25.31
N GLU A 55 -9.59 -9.50 -26.01
CA GLU A 55 -10.88 -10.18 -26.21
C GLU A 55 -11.46 -10.68 -24.87
N PRO A 56 -12.75 -10.44 -24.59
CA PRO A 56 -13.40 -10.95 -23.39
C PRO A 56 -13.49 -12.49 -23.42
N GLN A 57 -13.45 -13.12 -22.24
CA GLN A 57 -13.70 -14.57 -22.14
C GLN A 57 -15.14 -14.96 -22.51
N ALA A 58 -16.08 -14.02 -22.36
CA ALA A 58 -17.47 -14.10 -22.80
C ALA A 58 -18.05 -12.67 -22.82
N LYS A 59 -19.10 -12.42 -23.62
CA LYS A 59 -19.77 -11.11 -23.62
C LYS A 59 -20.38 -10.72 -22.26
N ARG A 60 -20.82 -11.72 -21.50
CA ARG A 60 -21.39 -11.58 -20.15
C ARG A 60 -20.54 -12.37 -19.18
N MET A 61 -20.07 -11.73 -18.11
CA MET A 61 -19.18 -12.37 -17.12
C MET A 61 -19.59 -11.99 -15.71
N CYS A 62 -19.34 -12.87 -14.74
CA CYS A 62 -19.48 -12.54 -13.33
C CYS A 62 -18.41 -13.24 -12.48
N ASN A 63 -18.04 -12.66 -11.34
CA ASN A 63 -17.16 -13.29 -10.36
C ASN A 63 -17.34 -12.71 -8.95
N VAL A 64 -16.50 -13.19 -8.04
CA VAL A 64 -16.27 -12.59 -6.71
C VAL A 64 -14.78 -12.24 -6.58
N GLN A 65 -14.46 -10.96 -6.54
CA GLN A 65 -13.09 -10.44 -6.53
C GLN A 65 -12.69 -9.93 -5.13
N ASN A 66 -11.54 -10.35 -4.61
CA ASN A 66 -10.95 -9.72 -3.43
C ASN A 66 -10.35 -8.37 -3.82
N CYS A 67 -10.75 -7.31 -3.15
CA CYS A 67 -10.35 -5.93 -3.43
C CYS A 67 -9.66 -5.31 -2.21
N ILE A 68 -8.69 -4.44 -2.45
CA ILE A 68 -8.07 -3.58 -1.43
C ILE A 68 -8.21 -2.12 -1.85
N ARG A 69 -8.81 -1.29 -0.98
CA ARG A 69 -8.93 0.16 -1.18
C ARG A 69 -8.08 0.91 -0.18
N THR A 70 -7.07 1.62 -0.69
CA THR A 70 -6.14 2.38 0.15
C THR A 70 -6.66 3.76 0.51
N ILE A 71 -7.62 4.30 -0.26
CA ILE A 71 -8.22 5.61 -0.03
C ILE A 71 -9.12 5.62 1.21
N ASP A 72 -9.70 4.46 1.55
CA ASP A 72 -10.65 4.31 2.66
C ASP A 72 -9.96 4.01 3.99
N ILE A 73 -8.62 3.87 4.01
CA ILE A 73 -7.86 3.47 5.20
C ILE A 73 -8.17 4.40 6.38
N ASP A 74 -8.25 5.71 6.15
CA ASP A 74 -8.50 6.66 7.24
C ASP A 74 -9.93 6.60 7.79
N SER A 75 -10.88 6.02 7.07
CA SER A 75 -12.28 5.81 7.50
C SER A 75 -12.50 4.49 8.25
N ILE A 76 -11.50 3.60 8.28
CA ILE A 76 -11.60 2.29 8.96
C ILE A 76 -11.78 2.48 10.46
N GLY A 77 -12.68 1.69 11.04
CA GLY A 77 -13.14 1.82 12.42
C GLY A 77 -14.59 2.30 12.52
N ASP A 78 -15.11 2.89 11.45
CA ASP A 78 -16.52 3.24 11.34
C ASP A 78 -17.42 2.00 11.19
N ARG A 79 -18.65 2.21 10.74
CA ARG A 79 -19.65 1.14 10.68
C ARG A 79 -19.50 0.21 9.47
N HIS A 80 -18.89 0.62 8.35
CA HIS A 80 -19.03 -0.10 7.07
C HIS A 80 -17.85 0.03 6.08
N HIS A 81 -16.85 0.87 6.35
CA HIS A 81 -15.62 0.93 5.55
C HIS A 81 -14.66 -0.20 5.93
N LEU A 82 -14.04 -0.79 4.92
CA LEU A 82 -13.09 -1.90 5.02
C LEU A 82 -11.88 -1.63 4.09
N SER A 83 -10.67 -1.95 4.54
CA SER A 83 -9.47 -1.86 3.71
C SER A 83 -9.46 -2.97 2.67
N SER A 84 -9.98 -4.15 3.04
CA SER A 84 -10.22 -5.26 2.11
C SER A 84 -11.64 -5.80 2.21
N PHE A 85 -12.21 -6.12 1.05
CA PHE A 85 -13.57 -6.64 0.93
C PHE A 85 -13.69 -7.48 -0.33
N TYR A 86 -14.73 -8.32 -0.41
CA TYR A 86 -15.04 -9.06 -1.63
C TYR A 86 -16.10 -8.31 -2.43
N MET A 87 -15.80 -8.05 -3.70
CA MET A 87 -16.72 -7.43 -4.64
C MET A 87 -17.38 -8.48 -5.51
N LEU A 88 -18.70 -8.55 -5.46
CA LEU A 88 -19.54 -9.31 -6.38
C LEU A 88 -19.63 -8.49 -7.68
N GLY A 89 -19.05 -9.00 -8.77
CA GLY A 89 -18.91 -8.26 -10.04
C GLY A 89 -19.67 -8.93 -11.18
N SER A 90 -20.34 -8.11 -12.00
CA SER A 90 -20.99 -8.57 -13.24
C SER A 90 -20.72 -7.58 -14.37
N TRP A 91 -20.50 -8.11 -15.57
CA TRP A 91 -20.05 -7.33 -16.72
C TRP A 91 -20.80 -7.68 -17.98
N SER A 92 -21.04 -6.67 -18.81
CA SER A 92 -21.55 -6.79 -20.17
C SER A 92 -20.62 -6.06 -21.13
N ILE A 93 -20.10 -6.76 -22.12
CA ILE A 93 -19.19 -6.23 -23.14
C ILE A 93 -19.88 -6.30 -24.49
N GLY A 94 -20.40 -5.15 -24.97
CA GLY A 94 -21.09 -5.06 -26.26
C GLY A 94 -22.37 -5.89 -26.36
N ASP A 95 -23.11 -6.04 -25.26
CA ASP A 95 -24.37 -6.80 -25.19
C ASP A 95 -25.49 -5.98 -24.52
N TYR A 96 -26.01 -6.38 -23.35
CA TYR A 96 -26.99 -5.56 -22.63
C TYR A 96 -26.35 -4.28 -22.05
N PHE A 97 -27.15 -3.24 -21.88
CA PHE A 97 -26.72 -1.95 -21.33
C PHE A 97 -27.59 -1.55 -20.13
N LYS A 98 -27.99 -0.28 -20.01
CA LYS A 98 -28.74 0.28 -18.87
C LYS A 98 -29.98 -0.52 -18.49
N GLU A 99 -30.89 -0.79 -19.42
CA GLU A 99 -32.12 -1.54 -19.12
C GLU A 99 -31.85 -2.91 -18.49
N GLY A 100 -30.93 -3.68 -19.09
CA GLY A 100 -30.58 -5.02 -18.61
C GLY A 100 -29.87 -4.98 -17.27
N ALA A 101 -28.90 -4.08 -17.09
CA ALA A 101 -28.15 -3.94 -15.85
C ALA A 101 -29.06 -3.56 -14.67
N ILE A 102 -29.92 -2.56 -14.86
CA ILE A 102 -30.91 -2.10 -13.88
C ILE A 102 -31.90 -3.21 -13.55
N HIS A 103 -32.40 -3.93 -14.57
CA HIS A 103 -33.31 -5.05 -14.37
C HIS A 103 -32.67 -6.16 -13.53
N TYR A 104 -31.44 -6.57 -13.87
CA TYR A 104 -30.72 -7.62 -13.14
C TYR A 104 -30.44 -7.24 -11.68
N ALA A 105 -29.97 -6.01 -11.44
CA ALA A 105 -29.74 -5.52 -10.09
C ALA A 105 -31.04 -5.49 -9.27
N PHE A 106 -32.11 -4.90 -9.82
CA PHE A 106 -33.40 -4.81 -9.14
C PHE A 106 -33.98 -6.19 -8.82
N GLU A 107 -34.02 -7.09 -9.81
CA GLU A 107 -34.60 -8.40 -9.65
C GLU A 107 -33.81 -9.25 -8.64
N LEU A 108 -32.48 -9.23 -8.70
CA LEU A 108 -31.65 -9.97 -7.75
C LEU A 108 -31.86 -9.47 -6.32
N LEU A 109 -31.87 -8.16 -6.09
CA LEU A 109 -32.09 -7.60 -4.75
C LEU A 109 -33.49 -7.92 -4.22
N THR A 110 -34.53 -7.73 -5.03
CA THR A 110 -35.93 -7.87 -4.58
C THR A 110 -36.43 -9.31 -4.57
N LYS A 111 -36.02 -10.16 -5.52
CA LYS A 111 -36.47 -11.55 -5.63
C LYS A 111 -35.43 -12.56 -5.16
N GLY A 112 -34.15 -12.29 -5.40
CA GLY A 112 -33.05 -13.17 -4.95
C GLY A 112 -32.77 -13.03 -3.46
N PHE A 113 -32.68 -11.79 -2.98
CA PHE A 113 -32.41 -11.46 -1.58
C PHE A 113 -33.63 -11.03 -0.77
N ASN A 114 -34.80 -10.96 -1.40
CA ASN A 114 -36.06 -10.59 -0.74
C ASN A 114 -36.02 -9.21 -0.05
N ILE A 115 -35.23 -8.27 -0.58
CA ILE A 115 -35.22 -6.90 -0.07
C ILE A 115 -36.55 -6.22 -0.43
N PRO A 116 -37.27 -5.64 0.54
CA PRO A 116 -38.47 -4.87 0.26
C PRO A 116 -38.15 -3.66 -0.62
N LYS A 117 -38.93 -3.42 -1.68
CA LYS A 117 -38.67 -2.34 -2.65
C LYS A 117 -38.66 -0.95 -2.02
N GLU A 118 -39.45 -0.74 -0.97
CA GLU A 118 -39.53 0.51 -0.20
C GLU A 118 -38.25 0.80 0.59
N LYS A 119 -37.36 -0.18 0.74
CA LYS A 119 -36.03 0.00 1.35
C LYS A 119 -34.97 0.41 0.34
N LEU A 120 -35.28 0.40 -0.96
CA LEU A 120 -34.34 0.67 -2.02
C LEU A 120 -34.45 2.12 -2.49
N TYR A 121 -33.31 2.80 -2.50
CA TYR A 121 -33.10 4.12 -3.09
C TYR A 121 -32.02 4.01 -4.16
N VAL A 122 -32.06 4.88 -5.17
CA VAL A 122 -31.08 4.88 -6.25
C VAL A 122 -30.57 6.27 -6.55
N THR A 123 -29.30 6.37 -6.92
CA THR A 123 -28.70 7.60 -7.45
C THR A 123 -28.49 7.49 -8.95
N VAL A 124 -28.59 8.61 -9.66
CA VAL A 124 -28.41 8.71 -11.11
C VAL A 124 -27.71 10.02 -11.48
N PHE A 125 -26.93 10.00 -12.57
CA PHE A 125 -26.20 11.17 -13.02
C PHE A 125 -27.12 12.31 -13.50
N SER A 126 -26.96 13.49 -12.90
CA SER A 126 -27.75 14.69 -13.17
C SER A 126 -27.37 15.41 -14.47
N GLY A 127 -26.28 15.01 -15.13
CA GLY A 127 -25.71 15.73 -16.26
C GLY A 127 -24.63 16.73 -15.81
N ASP A 128 -23.82 17.15 -16.78
CA ASP A 128 -22.82 18.20 -16.62
C ASP A 128 -22.76 19.06 -17.89
N GLU A 129 -23.41 20.23 -17.83
CA GLU A 129 -23.44 21.19 -18.93
C GLU A 129 -22.04 21.70 -19.30
N LYS A 130 -21.13 21.86 -18.34
CA LYS A 130 -19.78 22.37 -18.59
C LYS A 130 -18.97 21.40 -19.44
N ARG A 131 -19.23 20.11 -19.29
CA ARG A 131 -18.57 19.03 -20.04
C ARG A 131 -19.39 18.57 -21.25
N GLY A 132 -20.57 19.15 -21.49
CA GLY A 132 -21.45 18.76 -22.59
C GLY A 132 -22.05 17.36 -22.45
N ILE A 133 -22.18 16.85 -21.22
CA ILE A 133 -22.67 15.49 -20.95
C ILE A 133 -24.11 15.59 -20.43
N PRO A 134 -25.11 14.99 -21.11
CA PRO A 134 -26.50 15.07 -20.68
C PRO A 134 -26.78 14.25 -19.42
N ALA A 135 -27.88 14.58 -18.74
CA ALA A 135 -28.42 13.79 -17.64
C ALA A 135 -28.79 12.37 -18.07
N ASP A 136 -28.64 11.40 -17.18
CA ASP A 136 -28.97 10.00 -17.45
C ASP A 136 -30.46 9.69 -17.26
N ASN A 137 -31.31 10.33 -18.08
CA ASN A 137 -32.75 10.12 -18.03
C ASN A 137 -33.16 8.69 -18.44
N GLU A 138 -32.32 7.97 -19.19
CA GLU A 138 -32.57 6.57 -19.57
C GLU A 138 -32.62 5.67 -18.34
N SER A 139 -31.63 5.79 -17.44
CA SER A 139 -31.60 5.04 -16.18
C SER A 139 -32.81 5.36 -15.28
N ILE A 140 -33.25 6.62 -15.22
CA ILE A 140 -34.44 7.04 -14.46
C ILE A 140 -35.68 6.27 -14.92
N GLU A 141 -35.94 6.25 -16.23
CA GLU A 141 -37.11 5.56 -16.78
C GLU A 141 -37.05 4.04 -16.55
N HIS A 142 -35.86 3.44 -16.64
CA HIS A 142 -35.68 2.03 -16.33
C HIS A 142 -35.89 1.69 -14.85
N TRP A 143 -35.46 2.55 -13.92
CA TRP A 143 -35.74 2.38 -12.49
C TRP A 143 -37.25 2.47 -12.17
N LYS A 144 -37.93 3.49 -12.73
CA LYS A 144 -39.38 3.62 -12.61
C LYS A 144 -40.11 2.40 -13.16
N LYS A 145 -39.69 1.90 -14.34
CA LYS A 145 -40.25 0.70 -14.97
C LYS A 145 -40.10 -0.56 -14.10
N ASN A 146 -38.99 -0.70 -13.37
CA ASN A 146 -38.79 -1.81 -12.43
C ASN A 146 -39.56 -1.64 -11.11
N GLY A 147 -40.07 -0.44 -10.82
CA GLY A 147 -40.96 -0.18 -9.69
C GLY A 147 -40.33 0.61 -8.54
N ILE A 148 -39.18 1.25 -8.77
CA ILE A 148 -38.62 2.23 -7.82
C ILE A 148 -39.48 3.52 -7.90
N PRO A 149 -40.00 4.02 -6.76
CA PRO A 149 -40.73 5.28 -6.72
C PRO A 149 -39.86 6.46 -7.17
N GLU A 150 -40.46 7.47 -7.80
CA GLU A 150 -39.72 8.68 -8.21
C GLU A 150 -39.06 9.40 -7.03
N SER A 151 -39.71 9.41 -5.86
CA SER A 151 -39.14 9.97 -4.62
C SER A 151 -37.93 9.20 -4.08
N HIS A 152 -37.59 8.04 -4.66
CA HIS A 152 -36.44 7.22 -4.30
C HIS A 152 -35.33 7.30 -5.37
N ILE A 153 -35.48 8.16 -6.38
CA ILE A 153 -34.49 8.37 -7.45
C ILE A 153 -33.83 9.74 -7.22
N ILE A 154 -32.61 9.72 -6.69
CA ILE A 154 -31.82 10.91 -6.38
C ILE A 154 -30.91 11.24 -7.56
N ARG A 155 -30.86 12.50 -7.97
CA ARG A 155 -29.96 12.98 -9.03
C ARG A 155 -28.69 13.52 -8.40
N CYS A 156 -27.53 12.94 -8.70
CA CYS A 156 -26.24 13.42 -8.19
C CYS A 156 -25.32 13.90 -9.32
N GLY A 157 -24.33 14.70 -8.92
CA GLY A 157 -23.44 15.40 -9.84
C GLY A 157 -22.38 14.52 -10.46
N PHE A 158 -21.45 15.17 -11.15
CA PHE A 158 -20.34 14.53 -11.85
C PHE A 158 -19.37 13.79 -10.92
N GLU A 159 -19.11 14.32 -9.73
CA GLU A 159 -18.20 13.68 -8.76
C GLU A 159 -18.80 12.41 -8.15
N ASP A 160 -20.12 12.31 -8.09
CA ASP A 160 -20.82 11.21 -7.42
C ASP A 160 -21.25 10.11 -8.41
N ASN A 161 -21.83 10.50 -9.56
CA ASN A 161 -22.42 9.55 -10.51
C ASN A 161 -21.77 9.56 -11.91
N PHE A 162 -20.51 9.97 -12.04
CA PHE A 162 -19.76 9.83 -13.30
C PHE A 162 -18.41 9.16 -13.08
N TRP A 163 -18.29 7.93 -13.57
CA TRP A 163 -17.09 7.12 -13.38
C TRP A 163 -16.10 7.28 -14.54
N ARG A 164 -14.80 7.31 -14.19
CA ARG A 164 -13.69 7.44 -15.15
C ARG A 164 -12.59 6.44 -14.84
N ILE A 165 -12.03 5.86 -15.88
CA ILE A 165 -10.89 4.97 -15.75
C ILE A 165 -9.64 5.78 -15.41
N GLY A 166 -8.98 5.46 -14.29
CA GLY A 166 -7.71 6.10 -13.92
C GLY A 166 -7.80 7.50 -13.28
N GLY A 167 -8.97 8.16 -13.34
CA GLY A 167 -9.24 9.42 -12.62
C GLY A 167 -9.38 10.64 -13.53
N ASP A 168 -9.10 11.84 -12.99
CA ASP A 168 -9.40 13.12 -13.66
C ASP A 168 -8.64 13.36 -14.97
N HIS A 169 -7.44 12.80 -15.09
CA HIS A 169 -6.49 13.14 -16.16
C HIS A 169 -6.10 11.94 -17.03
N ASP A 170 -6.66 10.77 -16.74
CA ASP A 170 -6.34 9.56 -17.49
C ASP A 170 -7.29 9.42 -18.68
N ALA A 171 -6.71 9.17 -19.85
CA ALA A 171 -7.49 8.88 -21.04
C ALA A 171 -8.08 7.47 -20.96
N GLY A 172 -9.34 7.33 -21.36
CA GLY A 172 -9.97 6.01 -21.49
C GLY A 172 -11.49 6.00 -21.36
N PRO A 173 -12.10 4.79 -21.38
CA PRO A 173 -13.53 4.60 -21.22
C PRO A 173 -14.07 5.17 -19.91
N CYS A 174 -15.24 5.82 -19.99
CA CYS A 174 -15.93 6.45 -18.87
C CYS A 174 -17.44 6.53 -19.13
N GLY A 175 -18.19 6.91 -18.10
CA GLY A 175 -19.62 7.21 -18.27
C GLY A 175 -20.40 7.35 -16.97
N PRO A 176 -21.71 7.64 -17.10
CA PRO A 176 -22.57 7.78 -15.94
C PRO A 176 -22.65 6.45 -15.18
N CYS A 177 -22.86 6.52 -13.88
CA CYS A 177 -23.21 5.37 -13.08
C CYS A 177 -24.53 5.56 -12.33
N THR A 178 -25.07 4.44 -11.87
CA THR A 178 -26.24 4.42 -10.98
C THR A 178 -25.99 3.44 -9.84
N GLU A 179 -26.30 3.87 -8.63
CA GLU A 179 -26.01 3.12 -7.41
C GLU A 179 -27.30 2.86 -6.64
N MET A 180 -27.34 1.74 -5.93
CA MET A 180 -28.47 1.32 -5.12
C MET A 180 -28.08 1.32 -3.65
N PHE A 181 -28.96 1.94 -2.87
CA PHE A 181 -28.82 2.14 -1.43
C PHE A 181 -29.93 1.42 -0.68
N TYR A 182 -29.57 0.86 0.47
CA TYR A 182 -30.50 0.28 1.42
C TYR A 182 -30.76 1.25 2.56
N ASP A 183 -32.04 1.52 2.85
CA ASP A 183 -32.47 2.32 4.00
C ASP A 183 -32.36 1.53 5.31
N THR A 184 -31.32 1.83 6.09
CA THR A 184 -31.07 1.17 7.38
C THR A 184 -31.98 1.66 8.52
N GLY A 185 -32.91 2.59 8.28
CA GLY A 185 -33.90 3.02 9.27
C GLY A 185 -33.66 4.39 9.89
N ALA A 186 -34.69 4.90 10.57
CA ALA A 186 -34.73 6.26 11.12
C ALA A 186 -33.76 6.47 12.30
N GLU A 187 -33.35 5.40 12.97
CA GLU A 187 -32.33 5.40 14.01
C GLU A 187 -30.95 5.86 13.49
N HIS A 188 -30.73 5.77 12.17
CA HIS A 188 -29.48 6.11 11.52
C HIS A 188 -29.49 7.47 10.81
N GLY A 189 -30.61 8.18 10.81
CA GLY A 189 -30.72 9.50 10.17
C GLY A 189 -32.14 9.88 9.79
N ALA A 190 -32.31 11.15 9.42
CA ALA A 190 -33.58 11.65 8.90
C ALA A 190 -33.95 10.97 7.57
N ASN A 191 -35.24 10.95 7.23
CA ASN A 191 -35.66 10.53 5.89
C ASN A 191 -35.07 11.52 4.87
N TYR A 192 -34.70 11.01 3.71
CA TYR A 192 -34.40 11.86 2.57
C TYR A 192 -35.64 12.69 2.20
N GLU A 193 -35.43 13.98 2.06
CA GLU A 193 -36.38 14.94 1.49
C GLU A 193 -35.76 15.46 0.18
N GLU A 194 -36.57 15.72 -0.84
CA GLU A 194 -36.10 16.08 -2.19
C GLU A 194 -35.17 17.30 -2.22
N THR A 195 -35.35 18.24 -1.29
CA THR A 195 -34.52 19.43 -1.12
C THR A 195 -33.34 19.25 -0.15
N GLY A 196 -33.25 18.09 0.49
CA GLY A 196 -32.24 17.73 1.47
C GLY A 196 -30.98 17.10 0.87
N ILE A 197 -29.98 16.91 1.71
CA ILE A 197 -28.77 16.15 1.36
C ILE A 197 -29.08 14.67 1.53
N PHE A 198 -28.75 13.86 0.53
CA PHE A 198 -28.86 12.41 0.63
C PHE A 198 -27.75 11.87 1.54
N ASP A 199 -28.13 11.29 2.69
CA ASP A 199 -27.19 10.76 3.68
C ASP A 199 -26.74 9.34 3.32
N ASP A 200 -25.79 9.29 2.38
CA ASP A 200 -25.15 8.09 1.85
C ASP A 200 -24.11 7.47 2.80
N LYS A 201 -23.90 8.06 3.98
CA LYS A 201 -22.90 7.61 4.96
C LYS A 201 -23.52 6.90 6.15
N ASN A 202 -24.66 7.39 6.65
CA ASN A 202 -25.25 6.88 7.88
C ASN A 202 -26.57 6.13 7.65
N ARG A 203 -27.51 6.65 6.87
CA ARG A 203 -28.81 5.98 6.73
C ARG A 203 -28.93 5.14 5.47
N TYR A 204 -28.49 5.69 4.35
CA TYR A 204 -28.61 5.04 3.07
C TYR A 204 -27.27 4.39 2.75
N ILE A 205 -27.18 3.08 2.94
CA ILE A 205 -25.93 2.35 2.71
C ILE A 205 -25.91 1.83 1.28
N GLU A 206 -24.91 2.26 0.51
CA GLU A 206 -24.67 1.74 -0.83
C GLU A 206 -24.37 0.24 -0.75
N ILE A 207 -25.26 -0.56 -1.36
CA ILE A 207 -25.14 -2.01 -1.41
C ILE A 207 -24.74 -2.51 -2.80
N TRP A 208 -24.90 -1.69 -3.84
CA TRP A 208 -24.66 -2.11 -5.22
C TRP A 208 -24.48 -0.92 -6.17
N ASN A 209 -23.36 -0.83 -6.90
CA ASN A 209 -23.26 0.00 -8.10
C ASN A 209 -23.85 -0.76 -9.29
N ALA A 210 -25.08 -0.41 -9.67
CA ALA A 210 -25.93 -1.20 -10.57
C ALA A 210 -25.54 -1.04 -12.04
N GLY A 211 -24.68 -0.08 -12.33
CA GLY A 211 -24.00 0.01 -13.60
C GLY A 211 -23.15 1.26 -13.67
N VAL A 212 -21.86 1.09 -13.91
CA VAL A 212 -21.02 2.03 -14.61
C VAL A 212 -21.22 1.80 -16.10
N PHE A 213 -21.81 2.78 -16.76
CA PHE A 213 -22.24 2.69 -18.15
C PHE A 213 -21.19 3.31 -19.06
N MET A 214 -20.19 2.52 -19.44
CA MET A 214 -19.11 2.98 -20.32
C MET A 214 -19.66 3.27 -21.72
N GLU A 215 -19.93 4.54 -21.99
CA GLU A 215 -20.45 5.03 -23.28
C GLU A 215 -19.69 6.23 -23.81
N TYR A 216 -18.76 6.78 -23.03
CA TYR A 216 -17.86 7.85 -23.41
C TYR A 216 -16.40 7.42 -23.33
N TYR A 217 -15.55 8.10 -24.08
CA TYR A 217 -14.10 8.05 -23.99
C TYR A 217 -13.62 9.45 -23.63
N GLN A 218 -12.88 9.57 -22.53
CA GLN A 218 -12.18 10.78 -22.14
C GLN A 218 -10.79 10.79 -22.80
N ASP A 219 -10.42 11.88 -23.46
CA ASP A 219 -9.05 12.08 -23.96
C ASP A 219 -8.13 12.76 -22.92
N GLU A 220 -6.84 12.86 -23.22
CA GLU A 220 -5.83 13.51 -22.34
C GLU A 220 -6.11 15.00 -22.09
N ASN A 221 -6.95 15.64 -22.92
CA ASN A 221 -7.35 17.03 -22.78
C ASN A 221 -8.66 17.19 -21.99
N GLY A 222 -9.26 16.08 -21.52
CA GLY A 222 -10.53 16.07 -20.79
C GLY A 222 -11.76 16.21 -21.69
N ASN A 223 -11.65 15.99 -23.00
CA ASN A 223 -12.81 15.96 -23.90
C ASN A 223 -13.47 14.58 -23.91
N TYR A 224 -14.80 14.56 -24.10
CA TYR A 224 -15.59 13.34 -24.10
C TYR A 224 -16.14 13.03 -25.50
N THR A 225 -15.94 11.81 -25.97
CA THR A 225 -16.48 11.31 -27.24
C THR A 225 -17.25 10.02 -27.03
N LYS A 226 -18.24 9.70 -27.87
CA LYS A 226 -19.01 8.45 -27.73
C LYS A 226 -18.17 7.23 -28.11
N LEU A 227 -18.21 6.18 -27.29
CA LEU A 227 -17.61 4.90 -27.62
C LEU A 227 -18.41 4.17 -28.70
N LYS A 228 -17.70 3.41 -29.55
CA LYS A 228 -18.31 2.52 -30.55
C LYS A 228 -19.00 1.31 -29.91
N MET A 229 -18.40 0.79 -28.84
CA MET A 229 -18.91 -0.32 -28.05
C MET A 229 -19.29 0.19 -26.67
N LYS A 230 -20.50 -0.12 -26.24
CA LYS A 230 -20.97 0.16 -24.88
C LYS A 230 -20.73 -1.05 -24.00
N SER A 231 -20.37 -0.80 -22.75
CA SER A 231 -20.14 -1.84 -21.76
C SER A 231 -20.74 -1.46 -20.40
N VAL A 232 -21.03 -2.46 -19.59
CA VAL A 232 -21.51 -2.30 -18.22
C VAL A 232 -20.51 -2.95 -17.27
N ASP A 233 -20.16 -2.23 -16.22
CA ASP A 233 -19.52 -2.74 -15.02
C ASP A 233 -20.44 -2.57 -13.82
N THR A 234 -20.58 -3.61 -13.00
CA THR A 234 -21.36 -3.54 -11.75
C THR A 234 -20.51 -4.07 -10.61
N GLY A 235 -20.72 -3.54 -9.41
CA GLY A 235 -20.02 -4.02 -8.21
C GLY A 235 -20.89 -3.93 -6.97
N SER A 236 -20.89 -4.98 -6.16
CA SER A 236 -21.54 -5.00 -4.84
C SER A 236 -20.56 -5.50 -3.78
N GLY A 237 -20.44 -4.78 -2.66
CA GLY A 237 -19.62 -5.19 -1.54
C GLY A 237 -20.28 -6.30 -0.74
N LEU A 238 -19.69 -7.50 -0.74
CA LEU A 238 -20.22 -8.67 -0.05
C LEU A 238 -20.45 -8.40 1.44
N GLU A 239 -19.48 -7.78 2.11
CA GLU A 239 -19.56 -7.47 3.54
C GLU A 239 -20.69 -6.48 3.87
N ARG A 240 -20.93 -5.49 3.00
CA ARG A 240 -22.08 -4.57 3.13
C ARG A 240 -23.40 -5.28 2.87
N MET A 241 -23.45 -6.20 1.91
CA MET A 241 -24.63 -7.04 1.66
C MET A 241 -24.96 -7.92 2.88
N ILE A 242 -23.97 -8.54 3.51
CA ILE A 242 -24.20 -9.35 4.72
C ILE A 242 -24.72 -8.47 5.86
N MET A 243 -24.12 -7.29 6.05
CA MET A 243 -24.56 -6.33 7.06
C MET A 243 -26.03 -5.95 6.87
N THR A 244 -26.40 -5.47 5.69
CA THR A 244 -27.75 -4.94 5.43
C THR A 244 -28.82 -6.03 5.40
N LEU A 245 -28.56 -7.17 4.74
CA LEU A 245 -29.51 -8.28 4.64
C LEU A 245 -29.83 -8.92 5.99
N ASN A 246 -28.94 -8.78 6.97
CA ASN A 246 -29.13 -9.30 8.32
C ASN A 246 -29.58 -8.23 9.33
N GLY A 247 -29.75 -6.97 8.90
CA GLY A 247 -30.12 -5.88 9.80
C GLY A 247 -29.08 -5.65 10.90
N LEU A 248 -27.80 -5.85 10.58
CA LEU A 248 -26.69 -5.64 11.52
C LEU A 248 -26.30 -4.17 11.55
N GLU A 249 -25.87 -3.71 12.73
CA GLU A 249 -25.38 -2.35 12.90
C GLU A 249 -24.17 -2.14 12.00
N SER A 250 -23.21 -3.06 11.99
CA SER A 250 -21.94 -2.86 11.31
C SER A 250 -21.46 -4.04 10.47
N ALA A 251 -20.65 -3.75 9.44
CA ALA A 251 -19.91 -4.76 8.68
C ALA A 251 -19.02 -5.62 9.59
N TYR A 252 -18.58 -5.06 10.73
CA TYR A 252 -17.78 -5.75 11.74
C TYR A 252 -18.59 -6.73 12.61
N ASP A 253 -19.93 -6.66 12.58
CA ASP A 253 -20.82 -7.56 13.32
C ASP A 253 -21.20 -8.80 12.48
N THR A 254 -20.70 -8.88 11.25
CA THR A 254 -20.93 -10.00 10.33
C THR A 254 -20.05 -11.21 10.70
N GLU A 255 -20.36 -12.40 10.17
CA GLU A 255 -19.54 -13.60 10.38
C GLU A 255 -18.08 -13.46 9.90
N VAL A 256 -17.81 -12.45 9.06
CA VAL A 256 -16.47 -12.14 8.57
C VAL A 256 -15.55 -11.66 9.70
N PHE A 257 -16.09 -10.87 10.63
CA PHE A 257 -15.30 -10.19 11.65
C PHE A 257 -15.72 -10.53 13.09
N LEU A 258 -16.97 -10.95 13.31
CA LEU A 258 -17.50 -11.19 14.66
C LEU A 258 -16.59 -12.09 15.53
N PRO A 259 -16.08 -13.24 15.06
CA PRO A 259 -15.18 -14.07 15.88
C PRO A 259 -13.87 -13.37 16.25
N ILE A 260 -13.37 -12.48 15.38
CA ILE A 260 -12.15 -11.70 15.59
C ILE A 260 -12.42 -10.60 16.63
N ILE A 261 -13.57 -9.91 16.51
CA ILE A 261 -14.01 -8.89 17.45
C ILE A 261 -14.20 -9.50 18.85
N GLU A 262 -14.92 -10.62 18.97
CA GLU A 262 -15.13 -11.32 20.25
C GLU A 262 -13.80 -11.77 20.89
N TYR A 263 -12.88 -12.30 20.08
CA TYR A 263 -11.55 -12.66 20.57
C TYR A 263 -10.80 -11.45 21.13
N LEU A 264 -10.81 -10.32 20.41
CA LEU A 264 -10.16 -9.10 20.87
C LEU A 264 -10.84 -8.56 22.14
N GLN A 265 -12.17 -8.55 22.21
CA GLN A 265 -12.92 -8.12 23.39
C GLN A 265 -12.52 -8.92 24.64
N ASN A 266 -12.44 -10.25 24.51
CA ASN A 266 -12.19 -11.15 25.63
C ASN A 266 -10.72 -11.17 26.09
N ASN A 267 -9.78 -10.77 25.23
CA ASN A 267 -8.34 -10.81 25.52
C ASN A 267 -7.73 -9.42 25.72
N SER A 268 -8.55 -8.35 25.74
CA SER A 268 -8.09 -6.97 25.92
C SER A 268 -8.36 -6.47 27.33
N LYS A 269 -7.46 -5.64 27.85
CA LYS A 269 -7.62 -4.99 29.16
C LYS A 269 -8.60 -3.82 29.11
N ASN A 270 -8.59 -3.07 28.01
CA ASN A 270 -9.40 -1.86 27.81
C ASN A 270 -10.04 -1.90 26.41
N PRO A 271 -11.03 -2.77 26.15
CA PRO A 271 -11.64 -2.89 24.83
C PRO A 271 -12.32 -1.58 24.42
N VAL A 272 -11.92 -1.03 23.27
CA VAL A 272 -12.53 0.16 22.65
C VAL A 272 -13.03 -0.23 21.26
N LEU A 273 -14.34 -0.10 21.01
CA LEU A 273 -14.99 -0.63 19.80
C LEU A 273 -14.29 -0.25 18.50
N GLU A 274 -14.00 1.04 18.31
CA GLU A 274 -13.28 1.54 17.13
C GLU A 274 -11.92 0.85 16.95
N SER A 275 -11.16 0.68 18.03
CA SER A 275 -9.87 -0.02 17.99
C SER A 275 -10.03 -1.49 17.63
N LEU A 276 -11.07 -2.17 18.13
CA LEU A 276 -11.34 -3.57 17.80
C LEU A 276 -11.60 -3.73 16.30
N ARG A 277 -12.42 -2.82 15.72
CA ARG A 277 -12.74 -2.79 14.28
C ARG A 277 -11.51 -2.55 13.43
N ILE A 278 -10.70 -1.55 13.77
CA ILE A 278 -9.44 -1.23 13.06
C ILE A 278 -8.49 -2.43 13.08
N ILE A 279 -8.31 -3.08 14.23
CA ILE A 279 -7.44 -4.26 14.32
C ILE A 279 -7.97 -5.39 13.45
N ALA A 280 -9.27 -5.70 13.51
CA ALA A 280 -9.87 -6.80 12.76
C ALA A 280 -9.72 -6.61 11.24
N ASP A 281 -10.00 -5.41 10.72
CA ASP A 281 -9.81 -5.08 9.29
C ASP A 281 -8.34 -5.14 8.87
N HIS A 282 -7.46 -4.47 9.62
CA HIS A 282 -6.06 -4.35 9.22
C HIS A 282 -5.30 -5.67 9.34
N VAL A 283 -5.64 -6.52 10.32
CA VAL A 283 -5.09 -7.87 10.44
C VAL A 283 -5.50 -8.73 9.24
N ARG A 284 -6.80 -8.77 8.91
CA ARG A 284 -7.30 -9.51 7.74
C ARG A 284 -6.63 -9.03 6.45
N THR A 285 -6.58 -7.73 6.24
CA THR A 285 -5.97 -7.12 5.04
C THR A 285 -4.47 -7.41 4.96
N SER A 286 -3.74 -7.31 6.08
CA SER A 286 -2.30 -7.62 6.13
C SER A 286 -2.02 -9.08 5.79
N ILE A 287 -2.86 -10.01 6.24
CA ILE A 287 -2.76 -11.44 5.89
C ILE A 287 -2.89 -11.64 4.37
N PHE A 288 -3.87 -11.01 3.72
CA PHE A 288 -4.02 -11.11 2.27
C PHE A 288 -2.78 -10.59 1.53
N ILE A 289 -2.26 -9.43 1.94
CA ILE A 289 -1.09 -8.81 1.29
C ILE A 289 0.18 -9.65 1.51
N LEU A 290 0.41 -10.17 2.73
CA LEU A 290 1.50 -11.08 3.03
C LEU A 290 1.41 -12.37 2.21
N ASN A 291 0.21 -12.95 2.10
CA ASN A 291 -0.04 -14.14 1.28
C ASN A 291 0.24 -13.88 -0.21
N ALA A 292 0.03 -12.66 -0.70
CA ALA A 292 0.38 -12.27 -2.06
C ALA A 292 1.90 -12.04 -2.28
N GLY A 293 2.74 -12.31 -1.27
CA GLY A 293 4.20 -12.21 -1.36
C GLY A 293 4.75 -10.79 -1.19
N VAL A 294 3.92 -9.85 -0.74
CA VAL A 294 4.38 -8.49 -0.43
C VAL A 294 4.94 -8.45 0.99
N GLU A 295 6.12 -7.85 1.17
CA GLU A 295 6.74 -7.67 2.47
C GLU A 295 6.74 -6.21 2.93
N PRO A 296 6.71 -5.93 4.26
CA PRO A 296 6.73 -4.57 4.79
C PRO A 296 7.97 -3.78 4.33
N SER A 297 7.77 -2.64 3.65
CA SER A 297 8.85 -1.82 3.10
C SER A 297 8.55 -0.31 3.23
N ASN A 298 9.47 0.55 2.81
CA ASN A 298 9.28 2.00 2.80
C ASN A 298 8.57 2.53 1.54
N VAL A 299 8.22 1.67 0.58
CA VAL A 299 7.74 2.10 -0.75
C VAL A 299 6.60 1.24 -1.28
N LYS A 300 5.73 1.86 -2.09
CA LYS A 300 4.66 1.18 -2.87
C LYS A 300 3.81 0.24 -1.98
N ARG A 301 3.57 -1.00 -2.42
CA ARG A 301 2.74 -2.01 -1.73
C ARG A 301 3.27 -2.35 -0.34
N GLY A 302 4.59 -2.42 -0.19
CA GLY A 302 5.23 -2.70 1.10
C GLY A 302 5.04 -1.57 2.11
N TYR A 303 4.93 -0.32 1.64
CA TYR A 303 4.56 0.81 2.49
C TYR A 303 3.13 0.67 3.02
N VAL A 304 2.17 0.31 2.16
CA VAL A 304 0.78 0.10 2.57
C VAL A 304 0.67 -1.03 3.59
N LEU A 305 1.30 -2.17 3.34
CA LEU A 305 1.34 -3.29 4.30
C LEU A 305 1.93 -2.84 5.65
N ARG A 306 3.06 -2.14 5.60
CA ARG A 306 3.69 -1.61 6.81
C ARG A 306 2.76 -0.66 7.57
N ARG A 307 2.08 0.25 6.88
CA ARG A 307 1.11 1.19 7.49
C ARG A 307 -0.01 0.44 8.21
N LEU A 308 -0.62 -0.54 7.54
CA LEU A 308 -1.71 -1.36 8.11
C LEU A 308 -1.27 -2.12 9.35
N ILE A 309 -0.13 -2.83 9.29
CA ILE A 309 0.42 -3.56 10.43
C ILE A 309 0.70 -2.61 11.59
N ARG A 310 1.41 -1.50 11.36
CA ARG A 310 1.78 -0.55 12.42
C ARG A 310 0.58 0.12 13.07
N ARG A 311 -0.44 0.46 12.29
CA ARG A 311 -1.70 1.00 12.83
C ARG A 311 -2.43 -0.04 13.66
N ALA A 312 -2.51 -1.29 13.21
CA ALA A 312 -3.07 -2.38 14.01
C ALA A 312 -2.33 -2.55 15.35
N ILE A 313 -0.99 -2.53 15.34
CA ILE A 313 -0.16 -2.63 16.55
C ILE A 313 -0.45 -1.50 17.53
N ARG A 314 -0.59 -0.27 17.02
CA ARG A 314 -0.95 0.88 17.84
C ARG A 314 -2.27 0.65 18.57
N HIS A 315 -3.30 0.19 17.87
CA HIS A 315 -4.59 -0.10 18.48
C HIS A 315 -4.55 -1.32 19.42
N MET A 316 -3.76 -2.35 19.13
CA MET A 316 -3.52 -3.48 20.04
C MET A 316 -2.93 -2.99 21.38
N ARG A 317 -2.00 -2.04 21.33
CA ARG A 317 -1.44 -1.39 22.53
C ARG A 317 -2.48 -0.57 23.27
N THR A 318 -3.31 0.21 22.54
CA THR A 318 -4.40 1.00 23.13
C THR A 318 -5.36 0.14 23.95
N ILE A 319 -5.78 -1.01 23.42
CA ILE A 319 -6.70 -1.92 24.13
C ILE A 319 -6.01 -2.83 25.16
N GLY A 320 -4.68 -2.75 25.25
CA GLY A 320 -3.88 -3.55 26.18
C GLY A 320 -3.86 -5.04 25.85
N LEU A 321 -3.88 -5.40 24.56
CA LEU A 321 -3.74 -6.78 24.10
C LEU A 321 -2.30 -7.26 24.36
N GLU A 322 -2.17 -8.46 24.93
CA GLU A 322 -0.87 -9.08 25.22
C GLU A 322 -0.21 -9.63 23.95
N ASP A 323 1.12 -9.48 23.84
CA ASP A 323 1.88 -9.87 22.64
C ASP A 323 1.73 -11.35 22.30
N SER A 324 1.60 -12.21 23.33
CA SER A 324 1.37 -13.65 23.19
C SER A 324 0.05 -13.99 22.48
N LYS A 325 -0.92 -13.07 22.47
CA LYS A 325 -2.25 -13.25 21.87
C LYS A 325 -2.32 -12.89 20.39
N ILE A 326 -1.28 -12.28 19.83
CA ILE A 326 -1.27 -11.85 18.43
C ILE A 326 -1.14 -13.02 17.44
N PRO A 327 -0.28 -14.03 17.66
CA PRO A 327 -0.25 -15.23 16.80
C PRO A 327 -1.59 -15.97 16.78
N GLU A 328 -2.23 -16.12 17.95
CA GLU A 328 -3.57 -16.72 18.10
C GLU A 328 -4.62 -15.94 17.27
N LEU A 329 -4.61 -14.60 17.32
CA LEU A 329 -5.49 -13.72 16.53
C LEU A 329 -5.31 -13.91 15.01
N LEU A 330 -4.05 -13.99 14.54
CA LEU A 330 -3.73 -14.18 13.13
C LEU A 330 -4.22 -15.54 12.64
N MET A 331 -3.99 -16.60 13.42
CA MET A 331 -4.48 -17.94 13.12
C MET A 331 -6.01 -17.99 13.10
N LEU A 332 -6.67 -17.42 14.10
CA LEU A 332 -8.13 -17.30 14.15
C LEU A 332 -8.69 -16.59 12.92
N THR A 333 -8.08 -15.49 12.50
CA THR A 333 -8.50 -14.75 11.30
C THR A 333 -8.41 -15.64 10.06
N MET A 334 -7.32 -16.37 9.89
CA MET A 334 -7.13 -17.29 8.76
C MET A 334 -8.07 -18.50 8.79
N ASP A 335 -8.34 -19.06 9.96
CA ASP A 335 -9.28 -20.16 10.14
C ASP A 335 -10.74 -19.71 9.91
N ASN A 336 -11.08 -18.49 10.34
CA ASN A 336 -12.40 -17.93 10.09
C ASN A 336 -12.66 -17.74 8.59
N MET A 337 -11.70 -17.17 7.85
CA MET A 337 -11.82 -17.02 6.39
C MET A 337 -12.10 -18.35 5.67
N LYS A 338 -11.47 -19.45 6.13
CA LYS A 338 -11.77 -20.80 5.63
C LYS A 338 -13.17 -21.28 5.98
N LYS A 339 -13.59 -21.09 7.23
CA LYS A 339 -14.91 -21.50 7.72
C LYS A 339 -16.05 -20.86 6.91
N ILE A 340 -15.88 -19.61 6.48
CA ILE A 340 -16.91 -18.81 5.80
C ILE A 340 -16.74 -18.76 4.27
N ASP A 341 -15.94 -19.64 3.67
CA ASP A 341 -15.74 -19.72 2.21
C ASP A 341 -15.13 -18.45 1.58
N LEU A 342 -14.21 -17.81 2.29
CA LEU A 342 -13.39 -16.66 1.83
C LEU A 342 -11.88 -16.95 1.87
N GLU A 343 -11.49 -18.22 2.02
CA GLU A 343 -10.07 -18.60 2.05
C GLU A 343 -9.40 -18.29 0.70
N PRO A 344 -8.31 -17.51 0.70
CA PRO A 344 -7.54 -17.30 -0.51
C PRO A 344 -6.75 -18.57 -0.84
N LYS A 345 -6.28 -18.67 -2.08
CA LYS A 345 -5.20 -19.62 -2.39
C LYS A 345 -3.95 -19.23 -1.60
N TRP A 346 -3.51 -20.10 -0.69
CA TRP A 346 -2.31 -19.87 0.10
C TRP A 346 -1.05 -20.06 -0.75
N ASN A 347 -0.19 -19.04 -0.80
CA ASN A 347 1.15 -19.12 -1.39
C ASN A 347 2.23 -19.38 -0.33
N TYR A 348 1.90 -19.17 0.94
CA TYR A 348 2.75 -19.40 2.10
C TYR A 348 1.96 -20.18 3.15
N SER A 349 2.66 -20.90 4.02
CA SER A 349 2.02 -21.52 5.18
C SER A 349 1.48 -20.45 6.14
N LYS A 350 0.46 -20.80 6.92
CA LYS A 350 -0.09 -19.89 7.95
C LYS A 350 0.99 -19.42 8.94
N ASN A 351 1.92 -20.31 9.31
CA ASN A 351 3.03 -19.99 10.19
C ASN A 351 3.99 -18.97 9.57
N GLU A 352 4.33 -19.09 8.28
CA GLU A 352 5.18 -18.09 7.61
C GLU A 352 4.51 -16.70 7.57
N ILE A 353 3.19 -16.64 7.38
CA ILE A 353 2.45 -15.37 7.43
C ILE A 353 2.51 -14.76 8.84
N VAL A 354 2.31 -15.60 9.87
CA VAL A 354 2.46 -15.19 11.28
C VAL A 354 3.86 -14.66 11.54
N ASP A 355 4.91 -15.37 11.12
CA ASP A 355 6.30 -14.99 11.33
C ASP A 355 6.63 -13.66 10.65
N LYS A 356 6.17 -13.44 9.42
CA LYS A 356 6.37 -12.17 8.70
C LYS A 356 5.65 -11.00 9.38
N PHE A 357 4.43 -11.20 9.87
CA PHE A 357 3.71 -10.18 10.64
C PHE A 357 4.45 -9.88 11.95
N MET A 358 4.84 -10.91 12.70
CA MET A 358 5.53 -10.78 13.99
C MET A 358 6.92 -10.16 13.86
N ALA A 359 7.60 -10.35 12.72
CA ALA A 359 8.85 -9.68 12.44
C ALA A 359 8.70 -8.15 12.33
N GLU A 360 7.64 -7.65 11.68
CA GLU A 360 7.34 -6.21 11.67
C GLU A 360 6.84 -5.72 13.04
N PHE A 361 6.06 -6.55 13.75
CA PHE A 361 5.65 -6.28 15.13
C PHE A 361 6.84 -6.00 16.04
N ALA A 362 7.80 -6.94 16.09
CA ALA A 362 8.99 -6.81 16.93
C ALA A 362 9.81 -5.56 16.59
N LYS A 363 9.92 -5.23 15.29
CA LYS A 363 10.61 -4.01 14.83
C LYS A 363 9.91 -2.74 15.28
N PHE A 364 8.57 -2.70 15.21
CA PHE A 364 7.83 -1.46 15.45
C PHE A 364 7.47 -1.23 16.92
N SER A 365 7.20 -2.26 17.72
CA SER A 365 6.74 -2.12 19.11
C SER A 365 7.64 -1.23 19.96
N LYS A 366 8.96 -1.35 19.81
CA LYS A 366 9.92 -0.49 20.52
C LYS A 366 9.86 0.97 20.08
N SER A 367 9.77 1.22 18.77
CA SER A 367 9.64 2.57 18.20
C SER A 367 8.31 3.22 18.59
N LEU A 368 7.24 2.44 18.64
CA LEU A 368 5.90 2.88 19.04
C LEU A 368 5.89 3.40 20.48
N GLU A 369 6.45 2.65 21.44
CA GLU A 369 6.50 3.07 22.84
C GLU A 369 7.26 4.39 23.03
N GLN A 370 8.43 4.51 22.39
CA GLN A 370 9.23 5.73 22.44
C GLN A 370 8.55 6.90 21.75
N GLY A 371 7.94 6.66 20.59
CA GLY A 371 7.23 7.67 19.80
C GLY A 371 5.97 8.19 20.50
N VAL A 372 5.16 7.33 21.11
CA VAL A 372 3.97 7.73 21.89
C VAL A 372 4.38 8.55 23.11
N LYS A 373 5.45 8.15 23.82
CA LYS A 373 5.96 8.95 24.94
C LYS A 373 6.42 10.33 24.47
N ALA A 374 7.24 10.38 23.41
CA ALA A 374 7.73 11.63 22.85
C ALA A 374 6.59 12.54 22.36
N PHE A 375 5.60 11.99 21.66
CA PHE A 375 4.41 12.71 21.22
C PHE A 375 3.69 13.35 22.41
N ASN A 376 3.39 12.55 23.45
CA ASN A 376 2.70 13.03 24.65
C ASN A 376 3.49 14.12 25.40
N ASP A 377 4.82 14.11 25.33
CA ASP A 377 5.64 15.16 25.92
C ASP A 377 5.65 16.43 25.06
N TYR A 378 5.69 16.32 23.73
CA TYR A 378 5.64 17.47 22.84
C TYR A 378 4.31 18.22 22.87
N VAL A 379 3.18 17.50 22.94
CA VAL A 379 1.85 18.14 22.98
C VAL A 379 1.53 18.83 24.30
N LYS A 380 2.32 18.61 25.36
CA LYS A 380 2.17 19.36 26.64
C LYS A 380 2.74 20.78 26.55
N ASP A 381 3.65 21.03 25.62
CA ASP A 381 4.25 22.35 25.41
C ASP A 381 3.44 23.12 24.37
N GLU A 382 2.72 24.15 24.82
CA GLU A 382 1.85 24.98 23.97
C GLU A 382 2.62 25.65 22.82
N ASN A 383 3.94 25.82 22.93
CA ASN A 383 4.73 26.38 21.82
C ASN A 383 4.76 25.46 20.59
N ASN A 384 4.52 24.16 20.78
CA ASN A 384 4.43 23.18 19.70
C ASN A 384 3.02 23.13 19.07
N ILE A 385 2.06 23.90 19.60
CA ILE A 385 0.68 23.93 19.13
C ILE A 385 0.32 25.34 18.69
N LYS A 386 -0.07 25.50 17.42
CA LYS A 386 -0.49 26.79 16.88
C LYS A 386 -1.86 26.67 16.23
N GLY A 387 -2.85 27.37 16.81
CA GLY A 387 -4.22 27.40 16.26
C GLY A 387 -4.88 26.02 16.17
N GLY A 388 -4.67 25.15 17.16
CA GLY A 388 -5.18 23.78 17.16
C GLY A 388 -4.43 22.82 16.22
N LYS A 389 -3.26 23.22 15.72
CA LYS A 389 -2.38 22.39 14.90
C LYS A 389 -1.09 22.06 15.63
N LEU A 390 -0.67 20.80 15.59
CA LEU A 390 0.68 20.40 15.99
C LEU A 390 1.67 20.92 14.94
N ASP A 391 2.77 21.54 15.38
CA ASP A 391 3.84 22.00 14.51
C ASP A 391 4.39 20.84 13.66
N SER A 392 4.38 21.01 12.34
CA SER A 392 4.84 20.02 11.37
C SER A 392 6.31 19.63 11.57
N LYS A 393 7.14 20.49 12.19
CA LYS A 393 8.52 20.16 12.60
C LYS A 393 8.56 19.12 13.71
N ILE A 394 7.59 19.14 14.62
CA ILE A 394 7.46 18.14 15.68
C ILE A 394 6.99 16.83 15.08
N ALA A 395 5.98 16.86 14.20
CA ALA A 395 5.55 15.67 13.46
C ALA A 395 6.71 15.08 12.64
N PHE A 396 7.51 15.92 11.97
CA PHE A 396 8.70 15.50 11.24
C PHE A 396 9.79 14.93 12.15
N LYS A 397 10.03 15.53 13.32
CA LYS A 397 10.98 15.02 14.31
C LYS A 397 10.55 13.66 14.88
N LEU A 398 9.26 13.48 15.14
CA LEU A 398 8.69 12.19 15.54
C LEU A 398 8.98 11.11 14.49
N PHE A 399 8.75 11.45 13.22
CA PHE A 399 9.05 10.57 12.09
C PHE A 399 10.54 10.26 11.95
N ASP A 400 11.39 11.28 11.85
CA ASP A 400 12.82 11.13 11.55
C ASP A 400 13.62 10.54 12.71
N THR A 401 13.39 11.02 13.94
CA THR A 401 14.19 10.63 15.11
C THR A 401 13.70 9.33 15.74
N PHE A 402 12.37 9.13 15.83
CA PHE A 402 11.78 8.01 16.57
C PHE A 402 11.22 6.92 15.64
N GLY A 403 11.25 7.14 14.32
CA GLY A 403 10.63 6.24 13.36
C GLY A 403 9.10 6.22 13.47
N PHE A 404 8.52 7.28 14.02
CA PHE A 404 7.10 7.36 14.36
C PHE A 404 6.28 7.85 13.17
N PRO A 405 5.46 6.99 12.54
CA PRO A 405 4.78 7.32 11.29
C PRO A 405 3.90 8.58 11.41
N LEU A 406 3.82 9.36 10.33
CA LEU A 406 2.97 10.54 10.27
C LEU A 406 1.50 10.17 10.53
N GLU A 407 1.05 9.02 10.04
CA GLU A 407 -0.34 8.59 10.15
C GLU A 407 -0.73 8.35 11.60
N ILE A 408 0.13 7.70 12.38
CA ILE A 408 -0.08 7.50 13.82
C ILE A 408 0.00 8.84 14.56
N THR A 409 0.88 9.76 14.11
CA THR A 409 0.94 11.12 14.66
C THR A 409 -0.36 11.89 14.42
N LYS A 410 -0.96 11.78 13.24
CA LYS A 410 -2.25 12.39 12.89
C LYS A 410 -3.38 11.84 13.75
N GLU A 411 -3.44 10.53 13.95
CA GLU A 411 -4.44 9.90 14.82
C GLU A 411 -4.34 10.39 16.26
N LEU A 412 -3.14 10.34 16.84
CA LEU A 412 -2.94 10.79 18.23
C LEU A 412 -3.20 12.30 18.39
N ALA A 413 -2.90 13.10 17.37
CA ALA A 413 -3.26 14.51 17.35
C ALA A 413 -4.79 14.69 17.36
N SER A 414 -5.51 13.95 16.51
CA SER A 414 -6.97 14.01 16.41
C SER A 414 -7.66 13.64 17.73
N GLU A 415 -7.16 12.63 18.44
CA GLU A 415 -7.64 12.24 19.78
C GLU A 415 -7.47 13.34 20.84
N LYS A 416 -6.56 14.29 20.60
CA LYS A 416 -6.35 15.48 21.43
C LYS A 416 -7.06 16.73 20.90
N GLY A 417 -7.89 16.59 19.87
CA GLY A 417 -8.54 17.72 19.18
C GLY A 417 -7.57 18.57 18.37
N LEU A 418 -6.41 18.02 18.00
CA LEU A 418 -5.38 18.67 17.21
C LEU A 418 -5.37 18.14 15.77
N THR A 419 -4.81 18.93 14.86
CA THR A 419 -4.55 18.51 13.48
C THR A 419 -3.06 18.60 13.16
N VAL A 420 -2.62 17.92 12.09
CA VAL A 420 -1.23 17.99 11.59
C VAL A 420 -1.29 18.42 10.13
N ASP A 421 -0.45 19.38 9.73
CA ASP A 421 -0.39 19.83 8.34
C ASP A 421 0.47 18.86 7.52
N GLU A 422 -0.22 18.00 6.77
CA GLU A 422 0.44 16.99 5.92
C GLU A 422 1.22 17.62 4.76
N LYS A 423 0.78 18.77 4.23
CA LYS A 423 1.50 19.44 3.15
C LYS A 423 2.84 19.96 3.65
N GLU A 424 2.83 20.67 4.77
CA GLU A 424 4.05 21.19 5.38
C GLU A 424 4.99 20.05 5.84
N PHE A 425 4.46 18.97 6.41
CA PHE A 425 5.26 17.78 6.71
C PHE A 425 5.94 17.22 5.45
N ASN A 426 5.20 17.08 4.35
CA ASN A 426 5.73 16.53 3.11
C ASN A 426 6.80 17.45 2.49
N GLU A 427 6.65 18.77 2.61
CA GLU A 427 7.70 19.72 2.23
C GLU A 427 8.97 19.55 3.07
N LEU A 428 8.84 19.36 4.39
CA LEU A 428 9.98 19.08 5.28
C LEU A 428 10.63 17.73 4.93
N PHE A 429 9.81 16.72 4.65
CA PHE A 429 10.27 15.39 4.25
C PHE A 429 11.02 15.42 2.91
N GLU A 430 10.49 16.11 1.90
CA GLU A 430 11.20 16.25 0.62
C GLU A 430 12.46 17.09 0.76
N LYS A 431 12.47 18.18 1.54
CA LYS A 431 13.72 18.91 1.86
C LYS A 431 14.77 18.00 2.52
N HIS A 432 14.36 17.18 3.48
CA HIS A 432 15.25 16.20 4.11
C HIS A 432 15.74 15.13 3.13
N ARG A 433 14.86 14.70 2.21
CA ARG A 433 15.19 13.76 1.14
C ARG A 433 16.13 14.38 0.11
N GLU A 434 15.99 15.66 -0.21
CA GLU A 434 16.88 16.41 -1.10
C GLU A 434 18.26 16.62 -0.48
N ILE A 435 18.33 16.90 0.83
CA ILE A 435 19.59 16.89 1.59
C ILE A 435 20.22 15.48 1.53
N SER A 436 19.40 14.43 1.64
CA SER A 436 19.86 13.05 1.52
C SER A 436 20.25 12.64 0.09
N LYS A 437 19.65 13.26 -0.95
CA LYS A 437 19.92 13.05 -2.39
C LYS A 437 21.10 13.88 -2.91
N THR A 438 21.33 15.08 -2.39
CA THR A 438 22.57 15.84 -2.63
C THR A 438 23.77 15.12 -1.98
N GLU A 439 23.51 14.29 -0.97
CA GLU A 439 24.44 13.27 -0.49
C GLU A 439 24.32 11.90 -1.23
N GLY A 440 23.53 11.73 -2.30
CA GLY A 440 23.09 10.42 -2.82
C GLY A 440 23.63 10.00 -4.20
N THR A 441 24.54 9.02 -4.21
CA THR A 441 24.91 8.08 -5.31
C THR A 441 25.03 8.66 -6.73
N PHE A 442 26.25 9.04 -7.09
CA PHE A 442 26.66 9.26 -8.47
C PHE A 442 26.77 7.94 -9.26
N LYS A 443 26.85 7.97 -10.60
CA LYS A 443 27.26 6.79 -11.39
C LYS A 443 28.61 6.29 -10.84
N SER A 444 28.72 4.99 -10.56
CA SER A 444 29.84 4.35 -9.83
C SER A 444 30.16 4.90 -8.41
N GLY A 445 29.31 5.75 -7.82
CA GLY A 445 29.54 6.32 -6.48
C GLY A 445 30.49 7.52 -6.43
N LEU A 446 31.01 7.99 -7.57
CA LEU A 446 32.03 9.05 -7.67
C LEU A 446 31.44 10.39 -8.13
N ALA A 447 31.73 11.48 -7.41
CA ALA A 447 31.34 12.83 -7.80
C ALA A 447 32.05 13.31 -9.09
N ASP A 448 33.32 12.91 -9.26
CA ASP A 448 34.16 13.23 -10.42
C ASP A 448 35.26 12.16 -10.64
N HIS A 449 36.26 12.48 -11.47
CA HIS A 449 37.44 11.64 -11.72
C HIS A 449 38.75 12.34 -11.33
N SER A 450 38.71 13.23 -10.34
CA SER A 450 39.91 13.83 -9.75
C SER A 450 40.81 12.78 -9.09
N GLU A 451 42.09 13.10 -8.89
CA GLU A 451 43.05 12.22 -8.23
C GLU A 451 42.60 11.88 -6.80
N GLU A 452 42.04 12.86 -6.09
CA GLU A 452 41.50 12.73 -4.74
C GLU A 452 40.30 11.77 -4.71
N THR A 453 39.36 11.92 -5.64
CA THR A 453 38.21 11.00 -5.76
C THR A 453 38.66 9.58 -6.10
N ILE A 454 39.70 9.40 -6.95
CA ILE A 454 40.26 8.08 -7.28
C ILE A 454 40.92 7.41 -6.06
N LYS A 455 41.64 8.18 -5.23
CA LYS A 455 42.21 7.69 -3.97
C LYS A 455 41.12 7.24 -3.01
N LEU A 456 40.10 8.07 -2.81
CA LEU A 456 38.96 7.76 -1.94
C LEU A 456 38.11 6.59 -2.46
N HIS A 457 38.06 6.39 -3.77
CA HIS A 457 37.42 5.23 -4.37
C HIS A 457 38.15 3.92 -4.03
N THR A 458 39.47 3.91 -4.15
CA THR A 458 40.27 2.75 -3.74
C THR A 458 40.18 2.52 -2.22
N ALA A 459 40.18 3.60 -1.43
CA ALA A 459 39.96 3.53 0.01
C ALA A 459 38.60 2.93 0.37
N THR A 460 37.57 3.12 -0.46
CA THR A 460 36.24 2.52 -0.25
C THR A 460 36.28 0.99 -0.31
N HIS A 461 37.03 0.39 -1.25
CA HIS A 461 37.17 -1.07 -1.32
C HIS A 461 37.99 -1.63 -0.15
N LEU A 462 39.07 -0.94 0.24
CA LEU A 462 39.84 -1.31 1.43
C LEU A 462 38.99 -1.23 2.70
N LEU A 463 38.14 -0.20 2.83
CA LEU A 463 37.20 -0.04 3.94
C LEU A 463 36.19 -1.19 3.97
N GLN A 464 35.61 -1.57 2.82
CA GLN A 464 34.71 -2.71 2.74
C GLN A 464 35.39 -4.02 3.16
N ALA A 465 36.62 -4.26 2.69
CA ALA A 465 37.41 -5.42 3.10
C ALA A 465 37.69 -5.42 4.60
N GLY A 466 38.09 -4.27 5.17
CA GLY A 466 38.34 -4.13 6.60
C GLY A 466 37.08 -4.35 7.44
N LEU A 467 35.94 -3.80 7.04
CA LEU A 467 34.66 -4.02 7.71
C LEU A 467 34.27 -5.50 7.71
N ARG A 468 34.46 -6.21 6.60
CA ARG A 468 34.19 -7.66 6.52
C ARG A 468 35.17 -8.49 7.35
N HIS A 469 36.42 -8.05 7.44
CA HIS A 469 37.43 -8.71 8.27
C HIS A 469 37.10 -8.59 9.76
N VAL A 470 36.74 -7.39 10.22
CA VAL A 470 36.51 -7.09 11.65
C VAL A 470 35.11 -7.51 12.10
N LEU A 471 34.08 -7.20 11.31
CA LEU A 471 32.67 -7.41 11.69
C LEU A 471 32.09 -8.71 11.12
N GLY A 472 32.78 -9.34 10.17
CA GLY A 472 32.40 -10.61 9.56
C GLY A 472 31.83 -10.50 8.14
N ASN A 473 31.85 -11.63 7.43
CA ASN A 473 31.52 -11.74 6.00
C ASN A 473 30.05 -11.44 5.64
N HIS A 474 29.18 -11.22 6.63
CA HIS A 474 27.78 -10.84 6.41
C HIS A 474 27.60 -9.33 6.18
N VAL A 475 28.67 -8.54 6.32
CA VAL A 475 28.66 -7.10 6.05
C VAL A 475 28.84 -6.84 4.56
N TYR A 476 27.92 -6.05 4.00
CA TYR A 476 27.86 -5.67 2.59
C TYR A 476 27.49 -4.20 2.47
N GLN A 477 27.98 -3.57 1.39
CA GLN A 477 27.65 -2.20 1.04
C GLN A 477 26.14 -2.04 0.78
N ARG A 478 25.55 -0.99 1.35
CA ARG A 478 24.17 -0.53 1.12
C ARG A 478 24.11 0.82 0.40
N GLY A 479 25.19 1.57 0.37
CA GLY A 479 25.32 2.83 -0.33
C GLY A 479 26.75 3.36 -0.29
N SER A 480 27.14 4.15 -1.28
CA SER A 480 28.41 4.88 -1.26
C SER A 480 28.24 6.25 -1.94
N ASN A 481 28.99 7.24 -1.47
CA ASN A 481 29.10 8.56 -2.07
C ASN A 481 30.51 9.08 -1.81
N ILE A 482 31.26 9.36 -2.88
CA ILE A 482 32.65 9.79 -2.83
C ILE A 482 32.74 11.16 -3.51
N THR A 483 33.31 12.13 -2.83
CA THR A 483 33.67 13.46 -3.35
C THR A 483 35.18 13.66 -3.20
N PRO A 484 35.79 14.70 -3.79
CA PRO A 484 37.21 14.98 -3.59
C PRO A 484 37.61 15.15 -2.12
N GLU A 485 36.67 15.59 -1.27
CA GLU A 485 36.94 15.89 0.14
C GLU A 485 36.71 14.71 1.08
N ARG A 486 35.85 13.75 0.72
CA ARG A 486 35.47 12.65 1.63
C ARG A 486 34.84 11.47 0.91
N LEU A 487 34.86 10.31 1.58
CA LEU A 487 33.97 9.19 1.26
C LEU A 487 32.91 9.00 2.34
N ARG A 488 31.73 8.55 1.91
CA ARG A 488 30.63 8.09 2.74
C ARG A 488 30.28 6.66 2.34
N PHE A 489 30.36 5.74 3.29
CA PHE A 489 30.12 4.32 3.07
C PHE A 489 29.02 3.81 4.01
N ASP A 490 27.93 3.29 3.42
CA ASP A 490 26.80 2.73 4.15
C ASP A 490 26.84 1.20 4.05
N PHE A 491 26.65 0.50 5.16
CA PHE A 491 26.74 -0.96 5.22
C PHE A 491 25.68 -1.55 6.18
N ASN A 492 25.28 -2.81 5.95
CA ASN A 492 24.34 -3.47 6.85
C ASN A 492 25.03 -3.90 8.14
N PHE A 493 24.59 -3.32 9.25
CA PHE A 493 25.03 -3.72 10.59
C PHE A 493 24.02 -3.22 11.62
N GLU A 494 23.61 -4.08 12.55
CA GLU A 494 22.44 -3.83 13.40
C GLU A 494 22.73 -2.94 14.61
N ARG A 495 23.99 -2.85 15.01
CA ARG A 495 24.43 -2.09 16.17
C ARG A 495 25.48 -1.05 15.81
N LYS A 496 25.74 -0.14 16.74
CA LYS A 496 26.88 0.76 16.67
C LYS A 496 28.20 -0.04 16.73
N MET A 497 29.17 0.32 15.90
CA MET A 497 30.53 -0.20 16.04
C MET A 497 31.15 0.28 17.36
N THR A 498 31.86 -0.60 18.04
CA THR A 498 32.66 -0.24 19.20
C THR A 498 33.84 0.64 18.77
N PRO A 499 34.36 1.52 19.65
CA PRO A 499 35.55 2.30 19.34
C PRO A 499 36.74 1.45 18.88
N GLU A 500 36.88 0.25 19.46
CA GLU A 500 37.91 -0.72 19.12
C GLU A 500 37.72 -1.26 17.69
N GLU A 501 36.51 -1.66 17.32
CA GLU A 501 36.20 -2.12 15.95
C GLU A 501 36.45 -1.02 14.91
N VAL A 502 36.08 0.24 15.21
CA VAL A 502 36.36 1.38 14.31
C VAL A 502 37.87 1.52 14.11
N LYS A 503 38.66 1.44 15.19
CA LYS A 503 40.11 1.54 15.15
C LYS A 503 40.76 0.36 14.42
N GLU A 504 40.26 -0.85 14.60
CA GLU A 504 40.75 -2.03 13.88
C GLU A 504 40.51 -1.92 12.38
N VAL A 505 39.33 -1.44 11.95
CA VAL A 505 39.04 -1.19 10.54
C VAL A 505 39.97 -0.12 9.96
N GLU A 506 40.17 0.98 10.67
CA GLU A 506 41.11 2.04 10.25
C GLU A 506 42.55 1.52 10.14
N ASN A 507 43.01 0.73 11.12
CA ASN A 507 44.32 0.09 11.10
C ASN A 507 44.48 -0.90 9.94
N PHE A 508 43.42 -1.65 9.63
CA PHE A 508 43.41 -2.59 8.50
C PHE A 508 43.65 -1.86 7.18
N VAL A 509 42.93 -0.76 6.94
CA VAL A 509 43.09 0.05 5.73
C VAL A 509 44.49 0.66 5.66
N ASN A 510 44.96 1.27 6.75
CA ASN A 510 46.30 1.87 6.78
C ASN A 510 47.42 0.84 6.64
N LYS A 511 47.24 -0.38 7.15
CA LYS A 511 48.18 -1.47 6.90
C LYS A 511 48.24 -1.84 5.42
N ALA A 512 47.08 -1.97 4.76
CA ALA A 512 47.04 -2.23 3.32
C ALA A 512 47.71 -1.12 2.50
N ILE A 513 47.60 0.14 2.94
CA ILE A 513 48.30 1.29 2.34
C ILE A 513 49.82 1.17 2.55
N SER A 514 50.26 0.89 3.77
CA SER A 514 51.68 0.71 4.09
C SER A 514 52.32 -0.48 3.39
N ASP A 515 51.57 -1.53 3.11
CA ASP A 515 52.04 -2.73 2.42
C ASP A 515 52.21 -2.49 0.90
N ALA A 516 51.86 -1.30 0.39
CA ALA A 516 52.07 -0.86 -1.00
C ALA A 516 51.60 -1.89 -2.04
N ILE A 517 50.35 -2.33 -1.89
CA ILE A 517 49.75 -3.42 -2.65
C ILE A 517 49.38 -2.92 -4.06
N PRO A 518 49.81 -3.61 -5.14
CA PRO A 518 49.37 -3.29 -6.50
C PRO A 518 47.86 -3.49 -6.66
N VAL A 519 47.22 -2.56 -7.38
CA VAL A 519 45.81 -2.64 -7.77
C VAL A 519 45.76 -3.10 -9.22
N VAL A 520 45.24 -4.31 -9.44
CA VAL A 520 45.23 -4.95 -10.76
C VAL A 520 43.82 -4.92 -11.33
N ARG A 521 43.68 -4.42 -12.56
CA ARG A 521 42.42 -4.40 -13.32
C ARG A 521 42.44 -5.46 -14.40
N GLU A 522 41.42 -6.31 -14.43
CA GLU A 522 41.22 -7.30 -15.48
C GLU A 522 39.81 -7.15 -16.08
N GLU A 523 39.69 -7.30 -17.40
CA GLU A 523 38.40 -7.38 -18.07
C GLU A 523 38.08 -8.82 -18.47
N MET A 524 36.94 -9.32 -18.02
CA MET A 524 36.51 -10.70 -18.25
C MET A 524 34.99 -10.79 -18.43
N SER A 525 34.50 -11.99 -18.77
CA SER A 525 33.06 -12.23 -18.83
C SER A 525 32.44 -12.20 -17.41
N LEU A 526 31.15 -11.89 -17.31
CA LEU A 526 30.44 -11.93 -16.02
C LEU A 526 30.48 -13.34 -15.39
N GLU A 527 30.47 -14.39 -16.22
CA GLU A 527 30.53 -15.78 -15.76
C GLU A 527 31.91 -16.11 -15.18
N ASP A 528 32.99 -15.66 -15.83
CA ASP A 528 34.35 -15.86 -15.33
C ASP A 528 34.60 -15.03 -14.07
N ALA A 529 34.10 -13.79 -14.01
CA ALA A 529 34.17 -12.96 -12.81
C ALA A 529 33.56 -13.65 -11.58
N LYS A 530 32.40 -14.32 -11.74
CA LYS A 530 31.77 -15.13 -10.67
C LYS A 530 32.67 -16.28 -10.21
N LYS A 531 33.34 -16.98 -11.14
CA LYS A 531 34.25 -18.09 -10.82
C LYS A 531 35.49 -17.64 -10.04
N THR A 532 35.92 -16.38 -10.18
CA THR A 532 37.09 -15.85 -9.45
C THR A 532 36.82 -15.51 -7.98
N GLY A 533 35.57 -15.58 -7.52
CA GLY A 533 35.17 -15.20 -6.17
C GLY A 533 35.06 -13.68 -5.94
N ALA A 534 34.97 -12.89 -7.02
CA ALA A 534 34.82 -11.45 -6.93
C ALA A 534 33.49 -11.06 -6.25
N ILE A 535 33.54 -10.08 -5.35
CA ILE A 535 32.37 -9.57 -4.63
C ILE A 535 31.74 -8.46 -5.49
N GLY A 536 30.42 -8.53 -5.69
CA GLY A 536 29.67 -7.52 -6.43
C GLY A 536 28.17 -7.76 -6.43
N LEU A 537 27.38 -6.72 -6.73
CA LEU A 537 25.93 -6.84 -6.92
C LEU A 537 25.65 -7.50 -8.27
N PHE A 538 25.54 -8.83 -8.32
CA PHE A 538 25.19 -9.57 -9.55
C PHE A 538 23.72 -9.31 -9.94
N THR A 539 23.49 -8.16 -10.56
CA THR A 539 22.18 -7.68 -11.03
C THR A 539 22.18 -7.62 -12.55
N ASP A 540 20.99 -7.60 -13.18
CA ASP A 540 20.80 -7.53 -14.65
C ASP A 540 21.30 -6.20 -15.30
N LYS A 541 22.12 -5.42 -14.58
CA LYS A 541 22.67 -4.11 -14.99
C LYS A 541 24.08 -4.18 -15.58
N TYR A 542 24.76 -5.33 -15.54
CA TYR A 542 26.09 -5.51 -16.12
C TYR A 542 25.98 -6.08 -17.54
N GLY A 543 26.72 -5.53 -18.50
CA GLY A 543 26.86 -6.10 -19.84
C GLY A 543 27.71 -7.39 -19.86
N ASP A 544 27.87 -8.00 -21.03
CA ASP A 544 28.55 -9.30 -21.19
C ASP A 544 30.02 -9.32 -20.72
N ARG A 545 30.67 -8.14 -20.64
CA ARG A 545 32.03 -7.95 -20.13
C ARG A 545 32.03 -7.01 -18.92
N VAL A 546 32.80 -7.37 -17.90
CA VAL A 546 32.94 -6.63 -16.64
C VAL A 546 34.40 -6.38 -16.31
N SER A 547 34.68 -5.29 -15.57
CA SER A 547 35.98 -5.02 -14.97
C SER A 547 36.03 -5.54 -13.54
N VAL A 548 37.05 -6.33 -13.24
CA VAL A 548 37.35 -6.84 -11.89
C VAL A 548 38.63 -6.17 -11.41
N TYR A 549 38.57 -5.53 -10.25
CA TYR A 549 39.73 -4.98 -9.58
C TYR A 549 40.15 -5.89 -8.44
N THR A 550 41.44 -6.24 -8.41
CA THR A 550 42.06 -7.07 -7.38
C THR A 550 43.10 -6.24 -6.64
N ILE A 551 42.98 -6.16 -5.31
CA ILE A 551 43.96 -5.55 -4.42
C ILE A 551 44.53 -6.67 -3.56
N GLY A 552 45.66 -7.22 -3.99
CA GLY A 552 46.32 -8.37 -3.33
C GLY A 552 45.34 -9.50 -2.99
N ASN A 553 45.42 -10.02 -1.77
CA ASN A 553 44.50 -11.04 -1.24
C ASN A 553 43.38 -10.45 -0.37
N ILE A 554 43.22 -9.12 -0.33
CA ILE A 554 42.33 -8.45 0.63
C ILE A 554 41.00 -8.01 0.01
N SER A 555 40.98 -7.65 -1.28
CA SER A 555 39.75 -7.31 -1.99
C SER A 555 39.83 -7.77 -3.45
N LYS A 556 38.72 -8.30 -3.95
CA LYS A 556 38.49 -8.60 -5.35
C LYS A 556 37.04 -8.27 -5.67
N GLU A 557 36.80 -7.23 -6.45
CA GLU A 557 35.47 -6.63 -6.60
C GLU A 557 35.16 -6.25 -8.04
N LEU A 558 33.89 -6.38 -8.44
CA LEU A 558 33.41 -5.84 -9.71
C LEU A 558 33.24 -4.33 -9.55
N CYS A 559 33.99 -3.54 -10.33
CA CYS A 559 33.90 -2.09 -10.29
C CYS A 559 34.17 -1.47 -11.66
N SER A 560 33.43 -0.42 -12.00
CA SER A 560 33.55 0.30 -13.28
C SER A 560 34.25 1.65 -13.16
N GLY A 561 34.59 2.09 -11.94
CA GLY A 561 35.26 3.37 -11.71
C GLY A 561 36.79 3.26 -11.77
N PRO A 562 37.51 4.40 -11.91
CA PRO A 562 38.96 4.44 -11.85
C PRO A 562 39.51 4.18 -10.44
N HIS A 563 40.70 3.57 -10.36
CA HIS A 563 41.44 3.31 -9.12
C HIS A 563 42.88 3.78 -9.23
N VAL A 564 43.55 3.93 -8.08
CA VAL A 564 45.01 4.12 -8.05
C VAL A 564 45.71 2.85 -8.53
N ASN A 565 46.98 2.93 -8.91
CA ASN A 565 47.75 1.76 -9.35
C ASN A 565 48.36 1.00 -8.15
N ASN A 566 48.58 1.69 -7.03
CA ASN A 566 49.12 1.11 -5.81
C ASN A 566 48.46 1.74 -4.56
N THR A 567 48.17 0.92 -3.55
CA THR A 567 47.55 1.39 -2.30
C THR A 567 48.40 2.45 -1.57
N SER A 568 49.72 2.50 -1.78
CA SER A 568 50.58 3.53 -1.19
C SER A 568 50.24 4.95 -1.63
N GLU A 569 49.58 5.11 -2.79
CA GLU A 569 49.14 6.40 -3.32
C GLU A 569 48.07 7.08 -2.42
N LEU A 570 47.41 6.31 -1.56
CA LEU A 570 46.44 6.83 -0.59
C LEU A 570 47.13 7.54 0.58
N LYS A 571 48.40 7.26 0.90
CA LYS A 571 49.11 7.84 2.06
C LYS A 571 48.50 7.46 3.42
N HIS A 572 47.48 8.17 3.92
CA HIS A 572 46.87 7.88 5.22
C HIS A 572 45.33 7.92 5.16
N PHE A 573 44.68 6.93 5.77
CA PHE A 573 43.22 6.83 5.84
C PHE A 573 42.70 7.08 7.25
N ARG A 574 41.64 7.88 7.37
CA ARG A 574 41.04 8.21 8.67
C ARG A 574 39.52 8.20 8.64
N ILE A 575 38.91 7.50 9.59
CA ILE A 575 37.46 7.52 9.84
C ILE A 575 37.12 8.74 10.67
N LEU A 576 36.34 9.65 10.10
CA LEU A 576 35.89 10.86 10.79
C LEU A 576 34.74 10.58 11.74
N LYS A 577 33.78 9.75 11.30
CA LYS A 577 32.58 9.46 12.07
C LYS A 577 31.94 8.15 11.63
N GLU A 578 31.38 7.45 12.61
CA GLU A 578 30.46 6.34 12.42
C GLU A 578 29.09 6.71 13.04
N GLU A 579 28.01 6.53 12.28
CA GLU A 579 26.65 6.90 12.69
C GLU A 579 25.57 5.94 12.15
N SER A 580 24.38 5.98 12.75
CA SER A 580 23.23 5.26 12.20
C SER A 580 22.73 5.96 10.95
N SER A 581 22.52 5.24 9.85
CA SER A 581 21.87 5.81 8.66
C SER A 581 20.38 5.50 8.64
N SER A 582 20.01 4.25 8.95
CA SER A 582 18.62 3.80 9.07
C SER A 582 18.60 2.48 9.86
N SER A 583 17.42 1.91 10.11
CA SER A 583 17.32 0.61 10.81
C SER A 583 18.13 -0.47 10.09
N GLY A 584 19.07 -1.09 10.81
CA GLY A 584 19.96 -2.13 10.27
C GLY A 584 21.08 -1.64 9.33
N VAL A 585 21.26 -0.31 9.18
CA VAL A 585 22.29 0.28 8.31
C VAL A 585 23.13 1.32 9.06
N ARG A 586 24.44 1.15 9.03
CA ARG A 586 25.44 2.07 9.60
C ARG A 586 26.16 2.81 8.49
N ARG A 587 26.67 4.00 8.81
CA ARG A 587 27.35 4.92 7.90
C ARG A 587 28.70 5.30 8.47
N ILE A 588 29.75 5.17 7.67
CA ILE A 588 31.08 5.71 7.93
C ILE A 588 31.32 6.90 6.99
N LYS A 589 31.84 7.99 7.55
CA LYS A 589 32.45 9.09 6.80
C LYS A 589 33.94 9.06 7.05
N ALA A 590 34.74 9.04 5.99
CA ALA A 590 36.19 8.92 6.07
C ALA A 590 36.88 9.79 5.03
N VAL A 591 38.17 10.02 5.24
CA VAL A 591 39.03 10.84 4.38
C VAL A 591 40.36 10.15 4.15
N VAL A 592 41.06 10.62 3.13
CA VAL A 592 42.43 10.24 2.82
C VAL A 592 43.27 11.52 2.92
N GLU A 593 44.29 11.50 3.77
CA GLU A 593 45.09 12.66 4.16
C GLU A 593 46.56 12.46 3.74
N ASN A 594 47.26 13.58 3.52
CA ASN A 594 48.62 13.62 2.99
C ASN A 594 49.71 13.31 4.01
#